data_AF-A0A815ZP87-F1
#
_entry.id   AF-A0A815ZP87-F1
#
_cell.length_a   1.000
_cell.length_b   1.000
_cell.length_c   1.000
_cell.angle_alpha   90.00
_cell.angle_beta   90.00
_cell.angle_gamma   90.00
#
_symmetry.space_group_name_H-M   'P 1'
#
loop_
_entity.id
_entity.type
_entity.pdbx_description
1 polymer ?
#
loop_
_entity_poly.entity_id
_entity_poly.type
_entity_poly.pdbx_seq_one_letter_code
_entity_poly.pdbx_strand_id
1 'polypeptide(L)'
;PIFWVNTPGGNVSYFNLSTTPALAGIGIAFSLAMLEPCGIILPHIHPRGSKGIYSITGKSLLAGFIQENKAQLILNTITRCLQLWRPWSINTRFEYISFS
;
A
#
# COMPACT_ATOMS: atom_id res chain seq x y z
N PRO A 1 -12.53 6.85 -16.72
CA PRO A 1 -12.40 7.78 -15.57
C PRO A 1 -11.84 7.05 -14.34
N ILE A 2 -10.91 7.69 -13.61
CA ILE A 2 -10.39 7.18 -12.34
C ILE A 2 -11.41 7.50 -11.26
N PHE A 3 -11.85 6.48 -10.51
CA PHE A 3 -12.81 6.65 -9.42
C PHE A 3 -12.07 6.76 -8.08
N TRP A 4 -12.26 7.89 -7.39
CA TRP A 4 -11.59 8.18 -6.12
C TRP A 4 -12.47 7.84 -4.93
N VAL A 5 -11.87 7.16 -3.95
CA VAL A 5 -12.40 7.07 -2.59
C VAL A 5 -11.69 8.11 -1.74
N ASN A 6 -12.44 9.06 -1.21
CA ASN A 6 -11.91 10.14 -0.38
C ASN A 6 -11.83 9.70 1.08
N THR A 7 -10.74 10.06 1.75
CA THR A 7 -10.49 9.79 3.16
C THR A 7 -9.90 11.04 3.84
N PRO A 8 -9.95 11.17 5.16
CA PRO A 8 -9.39 12.33 5.85
C PRO A 8 -7.87 12.53 5.68
N GLY A 9 -7.13 11.50 5.24
CA GLY A 9 -5.68 11.55 4.99
C GLY A 9 -5.30 11.61 3.51
N GLY A 10 -6.27 11.77 2.60
CA GLY A 10 -6.06 11.79 1.16
C GLY A 10 -7.06 10.93 0.39
N ASN A 11 -6.69 10.47 -0.80
CA ASN A 11 -7.57 9.69 -1.67
C ASN A 11 -6.90 8.41 -2.18
N VAL A 12 -7.72 7.42 -2.51
CA VAL A 12 -7.26 6.15 -3.09
C VAL A 12 -8.19 5.75 -4.23
N SER A 13 -7.59 5.33 -5.34
CA SER A 13 -8.28 4.67 -6.45
C SER A 13 -7.82 3.22 -6.54
N TYR A 14 -8.78 2.29 -6.65
CA TYR A 14 -8.51 0.85 -6.70
C TYR A 14 -8.69 0.28 -8.11
N PHE A 15 -7.70 -0.50 -8.55
CA PHE A 15 -7.70 -1.22 -9.83
C PHE A 15 -7.61 -2.72 -9.55
N ASN A 16 -8.77 -3.36 -9.48
CA ASN A 16 -8.93 -4.80 -9.25
C ASN A 16 -9.97 -5.37 -10.22
N LEU A 17 -10.30 -6.67 -10.14
CA LEU A 17 -11.24 -7.32 -11.07
C LEU A 17 -12.62 -6.64 -11.17
N SER A 18 -13.07 -5.98 -10.09
CA SER A 18 -14.38 -5.31 -10.07
C SER A 18 -14.36 -3.98 -10.81
N THR A 19 -13.23 -3.26 -10.77
CA THR A 19 -13.08 -1.93 -11.40
C THR A 19 -12.32 -1.97 -12.72
N THR A 20 -11.59 -3.05 -12.99
CA THR A 20 -10.75 -3.24 -14.17
C THR A 20 -10.80 -4.72 -14.59
N PRO A 21 -11.86 -5.15 -15.31
CA PRO A 21 -12.05 -6.54 -15.73
C PRO A 21 -10.90 -7.09 -16.58
N ALA A 22 -10.17 -6.22 -17.29
CA ALA A 22 -8.98 -6.59 -18.06
C ALA A 22 -7.85 -7.22 -17.23
N LEU A 23 -7.89 -7.11 -15.90
CA LEU A 23 -6.94 -7.77 -15.00
C LEU A 23 -7.25 -9.26 -14.77
N ALA A 24 -8.36 -9.78 -15.30
CA ALA A 24 -8.73 -11.19 -15.18
C ALA A 24 -7.63 -12.11 -15.75
N GLY A 25 -7.18 -13.06 -14.93
CA GLY A 25 -6.13 -14.02 -15.31
C GLY A 25 -4.69 -13.50 -15.21
N ILE A 26 -4.47 -12.19 -14.95
CA ILE A 26 -3.11 -11.61 -14.86
C ILE A 26 -2.49 -11.81 -13.47
N GLY A 27 -3.33 -11.92 -12.43
CA GLY A 27 -2.86 -12.14 -11.05
C GLY A 27 -2.30 -10.89 -10.36
N ILE A 28 -2.62 -9.70 -10.87
CA ILE A 28 -2.22 -8.42 -10.29
C ILE A 28 -3.44 -7.55 -9.94
N ALA A 29 -3.26 -6.72 -8.93
CA ALA A 29 -4.13 -5.59 -8.62
C ALA A 29 -3.24 -4.45 -8.14
N PHE A 30 -3.67 -3.21 -8.35
CA PHE A 30 -2.92 -2.05 -7.91
C PHE A 30 -3.86 -0.94 -7.43
N SER A 31 -3.30 -0.01 -6.66
CA SER A 31 -4.01 1.17 -6.19
C SER A 31 -3.13 2.40 -6.38
N LEU A 32 -3.74 3.49 -6.78
CA LEU A 32 -3.10 4.80 -6.76
C LEU A 32 -3.58 5.53 -5.51
N ALA A 33 -2.67 5.84 -4.59
CA ALA A 33 -2.96 6.58 -3.37
C ALA A 33 -2.28 7.94 -3.41
N MET A 34 -3.03 9.01 -3.15
CA MET A 34 -2.47 10.33 -2.86
C MET A 34 -2.68 10.61 -1.39
N LEU A 35 -1.58 10.78 -0.66
CA LEU A 35 -1.60 11.14 0.75
C LEU A 35 -1.38 12.63 0.90
N GLU A 36 -2.21 13.26 1.72
CA GLU A 36 -2.01 14.64 2.16
C GLU A 36 -0.87 14.71 3.19
N PRO A 37 -0.35 15.90 3.52
CA PRO A 37 0.60 16.07 4.61
C PRO A 37 0.06 15.44 5.91
N CYS A 38 0.88 14.62 6.58
CA CYS A 38 0.49 13.83 7.75
C CYS A 38 -0.63 12.79 7.49
N GLY A 39 -0.97 12.53 6.22
CA GLY A 39 -1.93 11.52 5.82
C GLY A 39 -1.40 10.12 6.10
N ILE A 40 -2.27 9.27 6.67
CA ILE A 40 -1.95 7.89 7.03
C ILE A 40 -2.92 6.94 6.35
N ILE A 41 -2.39 5.90 5.70
CA ILE A 41 -3.18 4.72 5.38
C ILE A 41 -3.16 3.85 6.63
N LEU A 42 -4.34 3.70 7.24
CA LEU A 42 -4.47 2.93 8.46
C LEU A 42 -3.92 1.52 8.28
N PRO A 43 -3.40 0.94 9.36
CA PRO A 43 -2.92 -0.41 9.29
C PRO A 43 -3.98 -1.42 8.90
N HIS A 44 -3.66 -2.18 7.85
CA HIS A 44 -4.54 -3.17 7.25
C HIS A 44 -3.73 -4.38 6.78
N ILE A 45 -4.43 -5.33 6.15
CA ILE A 45 -3.86 -6.59 5.65
C ILE A 45 -4.33 -6.88 4.23
N HIS A 46 -3.52 -7.63 3.49
CA HIS A 46 -3.89 -8.21 2.20
C HIS A 46 -3.87 -9.75 2.28
N PRO A 47 -4.98 -10.42 2.67
CA PRO A 47 -4.96 -11.85 3.02
C PRO A 47 -4.54 -12.81 1.91
N ARG A 48 -4.45 -12.34 0.65
CA ARG A 48 -4.26 -13.16 -0.54
C ARG A 48 -3.26 -12.59 -1.54
N GLY A 49 -2.41 -11.64 -1.14
CA GLY A 49 -1.52 -10.98 -2.09
C GLY A 49 -0.33 -10.29 -1.45
N SER A 50 0.79 -10.30 -2.16
CA SER A 50 1.97 -9.50 -1.82
C SER A 50 1.76 -8.04 -2.19
N LYS A 51 2.44 -7.13 -1.49
CA LYS A 51 2.36 -5.69 -1.76
C LYS A 51 3.70 -5.14 -2.19
N GLY A 52 3.68 -4.33 -3.23
CA GLY A 52 4.77 -3.45 -3.62
C GLY A 52 4.31 -2.00 -3.52
N ILE A 53 5.11 -1.13 -2.94
CA ILE A 53 4.84 0.31 -2.87
C ILE A 53 5.90 1.03 -3.66
N TYR A 54 5.46 1.86 -4.61
CA TYR A 54 6.33 2.71 -5.41
C TYR A 54 5.95 4.17 -5.19
N SER A 55 6.90 4.97 -4.70
CA SER A 55 6.71 6.41 -4.54
C SER A 55 6.95 7.12 -5.88
N ILE A 56 5.90 7.74 -6.43
CA ILE A 56 5.94 8.44 -7.73
C ILE A 56 6.30 9.91 -7.52
N THR A 57 5.61 10.59 -6.61
CA THR A 57 5.77 12.00 -6.28
C THR A 57 5.72 12.22 -4.77
N GLY A 58 6.42 13.25 -4.30
CA GLY A 58 6.55 13.57 -2.87
C GLY A 58 8.02 13.61 -2.41
N LYS A 59 8.23 13.96 -1.13
CA LYS A 59 9.55 13.98 -0.49
C LYS A 59 9.92 12.60 0.02
N SER A 60 9.18 12.11 1.01
CA SER A 60 9.45 10.83 1.66
C SER A 60 8.15 10.20 2.14
N LEU A 61 8.04 8.90 1.91
CA LEU A 61 6.95 8.07 2.39
C LEU A 61 7.52 7.10 3.42
N LEU A 62 7.09 7.22 4.67
CA LEU A 62 7.43 6.24 5.70
C LEU A 62 6.50 5.04 5.55
N ALA A 63 7.03 3.89 5.16
CA ALA A 63 6.29 2.66 4.97
C ALA A 63 6.86 1.55 5.84
N GLY A 64 5.99 0.81 6.51
CA GLY A 64 6.39 -0.33 7.32
C GLY A 64 5.38 -1.46 7.38
N PHE A 65 5.89 -2.63 7.75
CA PHE A 65 5.11 -3.84 7.94
C PHE A 65 5.70 -4.67 9.08
N ILE A 66 4.86 -5.49 9.69
CA ILE A 66 5.24 -6.47 10.70
C ILE A 66 4.85 -7.85 10.17
N GLN A 67 5.75 -8.83 10.32
CA GLN A 67 5.44 -10.22 9.98
C GLN A 67 4.83 -10.95 11.18
N GLU A 68 3.98 -11.92 10.90
CA GLU A 68 3.18 -12.66 11.91
C GLU A 68 4.01 -13.44 12.96
N ASN A 69 5.28 -13.74 12.66
CA ASN A 69 6.13 -14.62 13.47
C ASN A 69 6.87 -13.90 14.61
N LYS A 70 6.19 -12.99 15.33
CA LYS A 70 6.81 -12.09 16.32
C LYS A 70 7.99 -11.28 15.74
N ALA A 71 7.96 -11.05 14.42
CA ALA A 71 9.02 -10.33 13.75
C ALA A 71 9.01 -8.86 14.18
N GLN A 72 10.18 -8.23 14.13
CA GLN A 72 10.30 -6.81 14.42
C GLN A 72 9.57 -5.99 13.36
N LEU A 73 9.16 -4.77 13.76
CA LEU A 73 8.65 -3.78 12.84
C LEU A 73 9.77 -3.38 11.87
N ILE A 74 9.50 -3.56 10.58
CA ILE A 74 10.38 -3.10 9.51
C ILE A 74 9.82 -1.76 9.04
N LEU A 75 10.57 -0.68 9.26
CA LEU A 75 10.27 0.67 8.77
C LEU A 75 11.30 1.09 7.74
N ASN A 76 10.81 1.66 6.64
CA ASN A 76 11.64 2.18 5.57
C ASN A 76 11.10 3.53 5.12
N THR A 77 12.02 4.46 4.85
CA THR A 77 11.70 5.75 4.25
C THR A 77 11.92 5.65 2.74
N ILE A 78 10.83 5.78 1.98
CA ILE A 78 10.80 5.67 0.52
C ILE A 78 10.77 7.07 -0.09
N THR A 79 11.86 7.51 -0.71
CA THR A 79 11.93 8.86 -1.33
C THR A 79 11.52 8.80 -2.81
N ARG A 80 12.06 7.84 -3.58
CA ARG A 80 11.70 7.55 -5.00
C ARG A 80 12.13 6.14 -5.40
N CYS A 81 11.54 5.12 -4.79
CA CYS A 81 11.91 3.73 -5.06
C CYS A 81 10.76 2.76 -4.79
N LEU A 82 10.96 1.52 -5.24
CA LEU A 82 10.06 0.40 -5.00
C LEU A 82 10.48 -0.32 -3.71
N GLN A 83 9.52 -0.54 -2.81
CA GLN A 83 9.66 -1.47 -1.69
C GLN A 83 8.73 -2.66 -1.91
N LEU A 84 9.28 -3.88 -1.77
CA LEU A 84 8.57 -5.13 -1.97
C LEU A 84 8.37 -5.87 -0.65
N TRP A 85 7.16 -6.39 -0.44
CA TRP A 85 6.81 -7.22 0.71
C TRP A 85 6.44 -8.62 0.21
N ARG A 86 6.93 -9.68 0.88
CA ARG A 86 6.81 -11.05 0.36
C ARG A 86 5.39 -11.61 0.54
N PRO A 87 4.99 -12.60 -0.30
CA PRO A 87 3.81 -13.39 -0.02
C PRO A 87 4.04 -14.19 1.26
N TRP A 88 3.03 -14.34 2.10
CA TRP A 88 3.12 -15.02 3.41
C TRP A 88 4.01 -14.35 4.47
N SER A 89 4.50 -13.12 4.25
CA SER A 89 4.71 -12.19 5.39
C SER A 89 3.40 -11.63 5.95
N ILE A 90 2.26 -12.13 5.43
CA ILE A 90 0.97 -11.46 5.41
C ILE A 90 -0.06 -12.35 6.08
N ASN A 91 0.13 -12.44 7.38
CA ASN A 91 -0.94 -12.23 8.32
C ASN A 91 -0.54 -10.94 9.05
N THR A 92 -0.53 -9.82 8.31
CA THR A 92 0.03 -8.56 8.80
C THR A 92 -0.75 -8.12 10.03
N ARG A 93 -0.17 -8.24 11.22
CA ARG A 93 -0.61 -7.34 12.30
C ARG A 93 -0.01 -5.99 11.97
N PHE A 94 -0.78 -5.16 11.27
CA PHE A 94 -0.55 -3.72 11.05
C PHE A 94 0.48 -3.35 9.94
N GLU A 95 0.01 -2.72 8.87
CA GLU A 95 0.81 -1.98 7.87
C GLU A 95 0.83 -0.48 8.22
N TYR A 96 1.94 0.24 8.09
CA TYR A 96 1.96 1.69 8.40
C TYR A 96 2.47 2.45 7.19
N ILE A 97 1.68 3.43 6.71
CA ILE A 97 2.10 4.29 5.61
C ILE A 97 1.75 5.73 6.00
N SER A 98 2.76 6.58 6.12
CA SER A 98 2.63 8.00 6.48
C SER A 98 3.46 8.88 5.57
N PHE A 99 2.91 10.03 5.20
CA PHE A 99 3.65 11.08 4.52
C PHE A 99 4.27 12.05 5.55
N SER A 100 5.56 12.33 5.41
CA SER A 100 6.34 13.25 6.26
C SER A 100 6.77 14.50 5.50
#